data_AF-A0A4W5LSG9-F1
#
_entry.id   AF-A0A4W5LSG9-F1
#
_cell.length_a   1.000
_cell.length_b   1.000
_cell.length_c   1.000
_cell.angle_alpha   90.00
_cell.angle_beta   90.00
_cell.angle_gamma   90.00
#
_symmetry.space_group_name_H-M   'P 1'
#
loop_
_entity.id
_entity.type
_entity.pdbx_description
1 polymer ?
#
loop_
_entity_poly.entity_id
_entity_poly.type
_entity_poly.pdbx_seq_one_letter_code
_entity_poly.pdbx_strand_id
1 'polypeptide(L)'
;FSLSLSLSLSLSLSLSLSLSLSPVHYVRPIIILGPTKDRVNDDLLSEFPDKFGSCVPHTTRPQREYEVDGRDYHFVSSREQMEKDIQSHHFIEAGQYNSHLYGTSVQSVRMVAE
;
A
#
# COMPACT_ATOMS: atom_id res chain seq x y z
N PHE A 1 -13.72 -47.31 -47.53
CA PHE A 1 -12.66 -46.36 -47.10
C PHE A 1 -13.34 -45.14 -46.50
N SER A 2 -14.04 -45.33 -45.38
CA SER A 2 -13.61 -45.03 -44.00
C SER A 2 -13.77 -43.54 -43.67
N LEU A 3 -14.92 -43.24 -43.04
CA LEU A 3 -15.10 -42.09 -42.16
C LEU A 3 -14.22 -42.30 -40.90
N SER A 4 -13.34 -41.35 -40.62
CA SER A 4 -12.84 -41.02 -39.28
C SER A 4 -12.32 -39.57 -39.35
N LEU A 5 -13.08 -38.56 -38.95
CA LEU A 5 -13.33 -38.18 -37.55
C LEU A 5 -12.01 -37.94 -36.79
N SER A 6 -11.44 -36.74 -36.94
CA SER A 6 -10.62 -36.14 -35.87
C SER A 6 -10.66 -34.61 -35.97
N LEU A 7 -11.85 -34.04 -35.76
CA LEU A 7 -11.93 -32.75 -35.06
C LEU A 7 -11.38 -32.98 -33.65
N SER A 8 -10.20 -32.42 -33.35
CA SER A 8 -9.80 -31.96 -32.01
C SER A 8 -8.29 -31.73 -31.96
N LEU A 9 -7.82 -30.60 -32.48
CA LEU A 9 -6.66 -29.96 -31.89
C LEU A 9 -7.20 -28.93 -30.89
N SER A 10 -7.67 -29.43 -29.75
CA SER A 10 -7.81 -28.63 -28.54
C SER A 10 -6.40 -28.29 -28.07
N LEU A 11 -5.89 -27.13 -28.48
CA LEU A 11 -4.77 -26.50 -27.78
C LEU A 11 -5.23 -26.16 -26.36
N SER A 12 -5.02 -27.10 -25.44
CA SER A 12 -5.09 -26.84 -24.01
C SER A 12 -3.84 -26.06 -23.62
N LEU A 13 -3.92 -24.73 -23.74
CA LEU A 13 -3.00 -23.81 -23.06
C LEU A 13 -3.23 -23.94 -21.56
N SER A 14 -2.54 -24.89 -20.93
CA SER A 14 -2.41 -24.93 -19.48
C SER A 14 -1.41 -23.85 -19.07
N LEU A 15 -1.90 -22.66 -18.76
CA LEU A 15 -1.12 -21.67 -18.03
C LEU A 15 -0.93 -22.19 -16.59
N SER A 16 0.17 -22.92 -16.35
CA SER A 16 0.63 -23.19 -14.99
C SER A 16 1.23 -21.91 -14.43
N LEU A 17 0.45 -21.16 -13.66
CA LEU A 17 0.95 -20.02 -12.89
C LEU A 17 1.80 -20.57 -11.73
N SER A 18 3.11 -20.75 -11.95
CA SER A 18 4.01 -21.12 -10.85
C SER A 18 4.20 -19.90 -9.96
N LEU A 19 3.47 -19.82 -8.84
CA LEU A 19 3.74 -18.84 -7.80
C LEU A 19 5.05 -19.21 -7.11
N SER A 20 6.18 -18.69 -7.59
CA SER A 20 7.44 -18.76 -6.85
C SER A 20 7.33 -17.80 -5.66
N LEU A 21 6.87 -18.30 -4.52
CA LEU A 21 6.92 -17.57 -3.26
C LEU A 21 8.38 -17.55 -2.79
N SER A 22 9.11 -16.49 -3.15
CA SER A 22 10.39 -16.21 -2.53
C SER A 22 10.16 -15.94 -1.03
N PRO A 23 11.01 -16.45 -0.14
CA PRO A 23 10.93 -16.12 1.27
C PRO A 23 11.11 -14.60 1.44
N VAL A 24 10.10 -13.94 2.00
CA VAL A 24 10.14 -12.52 2.34
C VAL A 24 10.49 -12.37 3.82
N HIS A 25 11.42 -11.48 4.13
CA HIS A 25 11.90 -11.21 5.48
C HIS A 25 11.24 -9.98 6.10
N TYR A 26 9.95 -9.77 5.82
CA TYR A 26 9.15 -8.66 6.34
C TYR A 26 7.67 -9.05 6.43
N VAL A 27 6.91 -8.39 7.30
CA VAL A 27 5.46 -8.57 7.40
C VAL A 27 4.78 -7.90 6.20
N ARG A 28 3.95 -8.64 5.46
CA ARG A 28 3.32 -8.15 4.24
C ARG A 28 2.31 -7.04 4.58
N PRO A 29 2.40 -5.83 3.96
CA PRO A 29 1.37 -4.81 4.11
C PRO A 29 0.01 -5.30 3.64
N ILE A 30 -1.05 -4.84 4.30
CA ILE A 30 -2.44 -5.20 3.98
C ILE A 30 -3.15 -3.95 3.47
N ILE A 31 -3.82 -4.08 2.32
CA ILE A 31 -4.61 -3.01 1.72
C ILE A 31 -6.05 -3.51 1.62
N ILE A 32 -6.97 -2.82 2.29
CA ILE A 32 -8.40 -3.15 2.28
C ILE A 32 -9.10 -2.12 1.40
N LEU A 33 -9.82 -2.62 0.39
CA LEU A 33 -10.55 -1.80 -0.58
C LEU A 33 -12.04 -2.12 -0.51
N GLY A 34 -12.87 -1.11 -0.81
CA GLY A 34 -14.33 -1.26 -0.92
C GLY A 34 -15.12 -0.60 0.21
N PRO A 35 -16.46 -0.75 0.18
CA PRO A 35 -17.32 -0.34 1.29
C PRO A 35 -16.82 -0.99 2.58
N THR A 36 -16.96 -0.30 3.72
CA THR A 36 -16.52 -0.75 5.05
C THR A 36 -15.01 -0.86 5.27
N LYS A 37 -14.14 -0.42 4.35
CA LYS A 37 -12.67 -0.45 4.57
C LYS A 37 -12.25 0.19 5.90
N ASP A 38 -12.88 1.31 6.26
CA ASP A 38 -12.51 2.08 7.46
C ASP A 38 -12.85 1.30 8.72
N ARG A 39 -14.07 0.73 8.76
CA ARG A 39 -14.50 -0.13 9.87
C ARG A 39 -13.59 -1.35 10.04
N VAL A 40 -13.26 -2.05 8.94
CA VAL A 40 -12.38 -3.23 9.04
C VAL A 40 -10.99 -2.84 9.51
N ASN A 41 -10.46 -1.70 9.07
CA ASN A 41 -9.18 -1.19 9.55
C ASN A 41 -9.21 -0.90 11.08
N ASP A 42 -10.27 -0.25 11.55
CA ASP A 42 -10.45 0.05 12.98
C ASP A 42 -10.61 -1.23 13.82
N ASP A 43 -11.41 -2.21 13.33
CA ASP A 43 -11.61 -3.50 13.98
C ASP A 43 -10.26 -4.26 14.09
N LEU A 44 -9.43 -4.29 13.04
CA LEU A 44 -8.13 -4.96 13.06
C LEU A 44 -7.13 -4.32 14.04
N LEU A 45 -7.04 -3.00 14.06
CA LEU A 45 -6.13 -2.27 14.95
C LEU A 45 -6.55 -2.37 16.43
N SER A 46 -7.85 -2.45 16.70
CA SER A 46 -8.37 -2.54 18.07
C SER A 46 -8.39 -3.97 18.62
N GLU A 47 -8.76 -4.98 17.81
CA GLU A 47 -8.83 -6.37 18.25
C GLU A 47 -7.45 -7.05 18.30
N PHE A 48 -6.52 -6.63 17.44
CA PHE A 48 -5.20 -7.26 17.31
C PHE A 48 -4.05 -6.24 17.27
N PRO A 49 -3.90 -5.39 18.32
CA PRO A 49 -2.89 -4.33 18.34
C PRO A 49 -1.44 -4.85 18.25
N ASP A 50 -1.19 -6.08 18.69
CA ASP A 50 0.14 -6.72 18.61
C ASP A 50 0.49 -7.23 17.20
N LYS A 51 -0.47 -7.22 16.27
CA LYS A 51 -0.32 -7.77 14.90
C LYS A 51 -0.46 -6.73 13.81
N PHE A 52 -1.19 -5.64 14.07
CA PHE A 52 -1.45 -4.60 13.09
C PHE A 52 -1.03 -3.25 13.61
N GLY A 53 -0.35 -2.48 12.75
CA GLY A 53 -0.01 -1.10 12.99
C GLY A 53 -0.38 -0.25 11.78
N SER A 54 -0.73 1.01 12.02
CA SER A 54 -0.87 2.01 10.95
C SER A 54 0.47 2.69 10.72
N CYS A 55 0.85 2.86 9.45
CA CYS A 55 2.01 3.68 9.11
C CYS A 55 1.69 5.17 9.29
N VAL A 56 2.71 5.98 9.59
CA VAL A 56 2.56 7.42 9.74
C VAL A 56 2.74 8.12 8.37
N PRO A 57 1.71 8.82 7.87
CA PRO A 57 1.78 9.54 6.59
C PRO A 57 2.57 10.86 6.71
N HIS A 58 2.88 11.48 5.58
CA HIS A 58 3.54 12.79 5.51
C HIS A 58 2.55 13.87 5.10
N THR A 59 2.79 15.12 5.53
CA THR A 59 2.04 16.27 5.05
C THR A 59 2.87 17.56 5.00
N THR A 60 2.58 18.44 4.04
CA THR A 60 3.12 19.83 4.02
C THR A 60 2.24 20.81 4.81
N ARG A 61 1.16 20.32 5.44
CA ARG A 61 0.35 21.15 6.31
C ARG A 61 1.15 21.48 7.56
N PRO A 62 1.12 22.73 8.07
CA PRO A 62 1.72 23.04 9.36
C PRO A 62 1.14 22.18 10.49
N GLN A 63 2.02 21.74 11.39
CA GLN A 63 1.66 21.04 12.62
C GLN A 63 0.80 21.94 13.51
N ARG A 64 -0.28 21.38 14.07
CA ARG A 64 -1.10 22.05 15.09
C ARG A 64 -0.51 21.80 16.48
N GLU A 65 -0.85 22.67 17.44
CA GLU A 65 -0.29 22.62 18.80
C GLU A 65 -0.49 21.28 19.53
N TYR A 66 -1.57 20.55 19.22
CA TYR A 66 -1.88 19.24 19.84
C TYR A 66 -1.36 18.03 19.05
N GLU A 67 -0.80 18.26 17.87
CA GLU A 67 -0.26 17.19 17.02
C GLU A 67 1.21 16.94 17.36
N VAL A 68 1.68 15.73 17.15
CA VAL A 68 3.05 15.29 17.41
C VAL A 68 3.64 14.75 16.11
N ASP A 69 4.78 15.31 15.70
CA ASP A 69 5.55 14.84 14.55
C ASP A 69 6.00 13.39 14.74
N GLY A 70 5.83 12.57 13.71
CA GLY A 70 6.11 11.14 13.74
C GLY A 70 5.06 10.29 14.47
N ARG A 71 3.99 10.90 15.00
CA ARG A 71 2.80 10.18 15.49
C ARG A 71 1.59 10.43 14.61
N ASP A 72 1.23 11.71 14.42
CA ASP A 72 0.05 12.09 13.65
C ASP A 72 0.40 12.17 12.15
N TYR A 73 1.48 12.87 11.84
CA TYR A 73 2.09 12.96 10.51
C TYR A 73 3.60 13.16 10.66
N HIS A 74 4.34 12.89 9.59
CA HIS A 74 5.63 13.53 9.35
C HIS A 74 5.39 14.88 8.67
N PHE A 75 5.63 15.96 9.41
CA PHE A 75 5.39 17.32 8.96
C PHE A 75 6.57 17.82 8.11
N VAL A 76 6.35 17.96 6.80
CA VAL A 76 7.36 18.39 5.84
C VAL A 76 7.28 19.90 5.64
N SER A 77 8.34 20.61 5.97
CA SER A 77 8.36 22.09 5.96
C SER A 77 8.39 22.68 4.55
N SER A 78 9.06 22.02 3.59
CA SER A 78 9.16 22.46 2.20
C SER A 78 8.25 21.64 1.31
N ARG A 79 7.31 22.32 0.65
CA ARG A 79 6.45 21.71 -0.37
C ARG A 79 7.27 21.22 -1.55
N GLU A 80 8.24 22.00 -1.99
CA GLU A 80 9.11 21.70 -3.12
C GLU A 80 9.92 20.42 -2.87
N GLN A 81 10.37 20.21 -1.62
CA GLN A 81 11.05 18.97 -1.25
C GLN A 81 10.10 17.77 -1.35
N MET A 82 8.89 17.88 -0.79
CA MET A 82 7.90 16.78 -0.88
C MET A 82 7.52 16.48 -2.33
N GLU A 83 7.41 17.49 -3.20
CA GLU A 83 7.16 17.29 -4.64
C GLU A 83 8.29 16.53 -5.33
N LYS A 84 9.56 16.82 -5.00
CA LYS A 84 10.71 16.06 -5.51
C LYS A 84 10.70 14.61 -5.02
N ASP A 85 10.34 14.37 -3.77
CA ASP A 85 10.26 13.02 -3.20
C ASP A 85 9.13 12.21 -3.84
N ILE A 86 7.99 12.86 -4.16
CA ILE A 86 6.91 12.26 -4.94
C ILE A 86 7.40 11.89 -6.36
N GLN A 87 8.09 12.81 -7.04
CA GLN A 87 8.66 12.56 -8.37
C GLN A 87 9.74 11.47 -8.38
N SER A 88 10.44 11.29 -7.26
CA SER A 88 11.48 10.27 -7.07
C SER A 88 10.91 8.92 -6.63
N HIS A 89 9.58 8.73 -6.66
CA HIS A 89 8.89 7.50 -6.27
C HIS A 89 9.13 7.06 -4.82
N HIS A 90 9.37 8.01 -3.90
CA HIS A 90 9.46 7.72 -2.46
C HIS A 90 8.09 7.50 -1.80
N PHE A 91 7.00 7.83 -2.50
CA PHE A 91 5.62 7.72 -2.04
C PHE A 91 4.85 6.66 -2.83
N ILE A 92 4.12 5.79 -2.13
CA ILE A 92 3.21 4.80 -2.75
C ILE A 92 1.88 5.44 -3.14
N GLU A 93 1.46 6.46 -2.40
CA GLU A 93 0.36 7.34 -2.75
C GLU A 93 0.71 8.77 -2.34
N ALA A 94 0.22 9.72 -3.12
CA ALA A 94 0.28 11.14 -2.78
C ALA A 94 -0.95 11.86 -3.36
N GLY A 95 -1.40 12.89 -2.66
CA GLY A 95 -2.54 13.69 -3.03
C GLY A 95 -2.50 15.08 -2.44
N GLN A 96 -3.41 15.93 -2.88
CA GLN A 96 -3.55 17.30 -2.39
C GLN A 96 -4.93 17.50 -1.73
N TYR A 97 -4.94 18.11 -0.56
CA TYR A 97 -6.16 18.50 0.13
C TYR A 97 -5.96 19.86 0.80
N ASN A 98 -6.91 20.78 0.62
CA ASN A 98 -6.83 22.16 1.11
C ASN A 98 -5.46 22.82 0.85
N SER A 99 -4.97 22.69 -0.39
CA SER A 99 -3.67 23.21 -0.84
C SER A 99 -2.42 22.57 -0.22
N HIS A 100 -2.53 21.65 0.73
CA HIS A 100 -1.41 20.91 1.30
C HIS A 100 -1.26 19.54 0.65
N LEU A 101 -0.01 19.07 0.56
CA LEU A 101 0.28 17.71 0.09
C LEU A 101 0.17 16.73 1.24
N TYR A 102 -0.26 15.52 0.91
CA TYR A 102 -0.32 14.37 1.78
C TYR A 102 0.21 13.16 1.02
N GLY A 103 0.86 12.23 1.72
CA GLY A 103 1.30 11.00 1.09
C GLY A 103 1.80 9.96 2.06
N THR A 104 1.73 8.70 1.64
CA THR A 104 2.26 7.55 2.39
C THR A 104 3.57 7.13 1.75
N SER A 105 4.67 7.23 2.51
CA SER A 105 6.01 6.92 2.00
C SER A 105 6.27 5.40 2.01
N VAL A 106 7.11 4.93 1.09
CA VAL A 106 7.59 3.53 1.10
C VAL A 106 8.28 3.21 2.42
N GLN A 107 9.04 4.17 2.96
CA GLN A 107 9.75 4.01 4.23
C GLN A 107 8.80 3.86 5.41
N SER A 108 7.73 4.65 5.46
CA SER A 108 6.71 4.57 6.52
C SER A 108 6.08 3.19 6.59
N VAL A 109 5.86 2.55 5.43
CA VAL A 109 5.31 1.18 5.36
C VAL A 109 6.37 0.15 5.80
N ARG A 110 7.63 0.32 5.39
CA ARG A 110 8.73 -0.59 5.79
C ARG A 110 8.96 -0.57 7.30
N MET A 111 8.91 0.58 7.95
CA MET A 111 9.10 0.69 9.40
C MET A 111 8.08 -0.11 10.23
N VAL A 112 6.89 -0.39 9.68
CA VAL A 112 5.88 -1.23 10.35
C VAL A 112 6.04 -2.72 9.99
N ALA A 113 6.68 -3.00 8.85
CA ALA A 113 6.85 -4.34 8.33
C ALA A 113 8.11 -5.06 8.86
N GLU A 114 9.07 -4.29 9.37
CA GLU A 114 10.32 -4.73 10.01
C GLU A 114 10.18 -4.83 11.53
#